data_AF-A0A2D8HJA4-F1
#
_entry.id   AF-A0A2D8HJA4-F1
#
_cell.length_a   1.000
_cell.length_b   1.000
_cell.length_c   1.000
_cell.angle_alpha   90.00
_cell.angle_beta   90.00
_cell.angle_gamma   90.00
#
_symmetry.space_group_name_H-M   'P 1'
#
loop_
_entity.id
_entity.type
_entity.pdbx_description
1 polymer ?
#
loop_
_entity_poly.entity_id
_entity_poly.type
_entity_poly.pdbx_seq_one_letter_code
_entity_poly.pdbx_strand_id
1 'polypeptide(L)' 'MFFKKRNLRDRIASGDIFYRHMSLSLQEQAKVLRISEDDQGIPHVHYEKTMLRTGFREHGGNRVLALDMFERTFRAAQ' A
#
# COMPACT_ATOMS: atom_id res chain seq x y z
N MET A 1 -11.25 3.50 26.56
CA MET A 1 -9.96 3.69 25.86
C MET A 1 -10.23 3.83 24.37
N PHE A 2 -10.39 5.06 23.87
CA PHE A 2 -10.62 5.30 22.45
C PHE A 2 -9.27 5.36 21.74
N PHE A 3 -8.83 4.22 21.18
CA PHE A 3 -7.70 4.23 20.26
C PHE A 3 -8.12 5.00 19.01
N LYS A 4 -7.77 6.30 18.94
CA LYS A 4 -7.82 7.07 17.70
C LYS A 4 -7.02 6.29 16.66
N LYS A 5 -7.72 5.58 15.75
CA LYS A 5 -7.11 5.14 14.49
C LYS A 5 -6.64 6.41 13.80
N ARG A 6 -5.34 6.72 13.91
CA ARG A 6 -4.72 7.78 13.11
C ARG A 6 -4.94 7.38 11.65
N ASN A 7 -5.75 8.15 10.93
CA ASN A 7 -6.08 7.90 9.52
C ASN A 7 -4.78 7.83 8.71
N LEU A 8 -4.57 6.75 7.94
CA LEU A 8 -3.40 6.68 7.07
C LEU A 8 -3.47 7.77 6.00
N ARG A 9 -4.68 8.24 5.65
CA ARG A 9 -4.93 9.40 4.79
C ARG A 9 -4.08 10.62 5.15
N ASP A 10 -3.83 10.84 6.44
CA ASP A 10 -3.07 12.01 6.92
C ASP A 10 -1.54 11.77 6.89
N ARG A 11 -1.09 10.55 6.61
CA ARG A 11 0.31 10.12 6.72
C ARG A 11 0.89 9.47 5.46
N ILE A 12 0.05 8.95 4.57
CA ILE A 12 0.49 8.32 3.34
C ILE A 12 0.89 9.39 2.32
N ALA A 13 2.11 9.30 1.84
CA ALA A 13 2.69 10.21 0.87
C ALA A 13 3.20 9.45 -0.36
N SER A 14 3.31 10.17 -1.48
CA SER A 14 4.03 9.67 -2.66
C SER A 14 5.46 9.30 -2.28
N GLY A 15 5.88 8.10 -2.67
CA GLY A 15 7.19 7.54 -2.34
C GLY A 15 7.18 6.57 -1.15
N ASP A 16 6.15 6.61 -0.29
CA ASP A 16 6.06 5.70 0.85
C ASP A 16 6.02 4.24 0.40
N ILE A 17 6.66 3.38 1.20
CA ILE A 17 6.75 1.96 0.91
C ILE A 17 6.00 1.19 2.00
N PHE A 18 5.11 0.33 1.53
CA PHE A 18 4.33 -0.58 2.35
C PHE A 18 4.60 -2.01 1.94
N TYR A 19 4.37 -2.93 2.86
CA TYR A 19 4.64 -4.34 2.67
C TYR A 19 3.48 -5.21 3.15
N ARG A 20 3.30 -6.33 2.48
CA ARG A 20 2.40 -7.40 2.87
C ARG A 20 3.16 -8.72 2.80
N HIS A 21 3.20 -9.43 3.92
CA HIS A 21 3.68 -10.81 3.91
C HIS A 21 2.63 -11.72 3.27
N MET A 22 3.10 -12.57 2.36
CA MET A 22 2.32 -13.65 1.77
C MET A 22 2.87 -15.00 2.27
N SER A 23 2.27 -16.09 1.82
CA SER A 23 2.76 -17.45 2.11
C SER A 23 4.16 -17.68 1.49
N LEU A 24 4.90 -18.66 2.02
CA LEU A 24 6.12 -19.21 1.41
C LEU A 24 7.25 -18.19 1.15
N SER A 25 7.56 -17.34 2.14
CA SER A 25 8.64 -16.32 2.06
C SER A 25 8.48 -15.32 0.91
N LEU A 26 7.26 -15.15 0.41
CA LEU A 26 6.90 -14.15 -0.57
C LEU A 26 6.43 -12.88 0.15
N GLN A 27 6.94 -11.74 -0.27
CA GLN A 27 6.53 -10.43 0.26
C GLN A 27 6.13 -9.53 -0.90
N GLU A 28 4.97 -8.90 -0.78
CA GLU A 28 4.53 -7.89 -1.72
C GLU A 28 4.92 -6.52 -1.18
N GLN A 29 5.68 -5.77 -1.97
CA GLN A 29 6.02 -4.37 -1.72
C GLN A 29 5.10 -3.48 -2.57
N ALA A 30 4.54 -2.46 -1.95
CA ALA A 30 3.74 -1.43 -2.58
C ALA A 30 4.40 -0.07 -2.36
N LYS A 31 4.90 0.55 -3.44
CA LYS A 31 5.44 1.91 -3.42
C LYS A 31 4.37 2.88 -3.88
N VAL A 32 3.94 3.79 -3.01
CA VAL A 32 2.91 4.78 -3.32
C VAL A 32 3.42 5.73 -4.40
N LEU A 33 2.65 5.89 -5.46
CA LEU A 33 2.92 6.83 -6.54
C LEU A 33 2.17 8.14 -6.30
N ARG A 34 0.87 8.04 -5.99
CA ARG A 34 0.00 9.18 -5.68
C ARG A 34 -1.28 8.71 -5.02
N ILE A 35 -1.99 9.65 -4.42
CA ILE A 35 -3.35 9.47 -3.91
C ILE A 35 -4.25 10.38 -4.74
N SER A 36 -5.39 9.88 -5.19
CA SER A 36 -6.43 10.69 -5.82
C SER A 36 -7.80 10.26 -5.36
N GLU A 37 -8.76 11.16 -5.47
CA GLU A 37 -10.17 10.86 -5.23
C GLU A 37 -10.85 10.52 -6.55
N ASP A 38 -11.85 9.63 -6.49
CA ASP A 38 -12.77 9.41 -7.61
C ASP A 38 -13.92 10.42 -7.59
N ASP A 39 -14.84 10.30 -8.55
CA ASP A 39 -16.01 11.19 -8.67
C ASP A 39 -16.97 11.11 -7.46
N GLN A 40 -16.80 10.13 -6.57
CA GLN A 40 -17.57 9.95 -5.34
C GLN A 40 -16.82 10.44 -4.08
N GLY A 41 -15.62 11.00 -4.24
CA GLY A 41 -14.79 11.48 -3.14
C GLY A 41 -14.07 10.36 -2.38
N ILE A 42 -14.00 9.15 -2.93
CA ILE A 42 -13.34 8.00 -2.30
C ILE A 42 -11.84 8.08 -2.61
N PRO A 43 -10.97 8.16 -1.59
CA PRO A 43 -9.53 8.21 -1.81
C PRO A 43 -9.00 6.85 -2.30
N HIS A 44 -8.24 6.89 -3.39
CA HIS A 44 -7.58 5.77 -4.03
C HIS A 44 -6.07 5.96 -4.01
N VAL A 45 -5.35 4.90 -3.61
CA VAL A 45 -3.89 4.82 -3.64
C VAL A 45 -3.48 4.21 -4.96
N HIS A 46 -2.74 4.98 -5.76
CA HIS A 46 -2.00 4.48 -6.91
C HIS A 46 -0.61 4.07 -6.43
N TYR A 47 -0.19 2.83 -6.68
CA TYR A 47 1.09 2.31 -6.22
C TYR A 47 1.75 1.40 -7.27
N GLU A 48 3.08 1.35 -7.25
CA GLU A 48 3.85 0.34 -7.97
C GLU A 48 3.98 -0.89 -7.09
N LYS A 49 3.66 -2.06 -7.67
CA LYS A 49 3.74 -3.35 -6.99
C LYS A 49 5.03 -4.06 -7.35
N THR A 50 5.74 -4.56 -6.35
CA THR A 50 6.92 -5.42 -6.52
C THR A 50 6.74 -6.68 -5.69
N MET A 51 6.92 -7.85 -6.29
CA MET A 51 7.00 -9.12 -5.58
C MET A 51 8.44 -9.40 -5.19
N LEU A 52 8.67 -9.72 -3.91
CA LEU A 52 9.96 -10.03 -3.33
C LEU A 52 9.95 -11.49 -2.85
N ARG A 53 10.95 -12.26 -3.29
CA ARG A 53 11.24 -13.61 -2.83
C ARG A 53 12.75 -13.74 -2.64
N THR A 54 13.23 -14.69 -1.86
CA THR A 54 14.66 -14.98 -1.72
C THR A 54 15.32 -15.11 -3.09
N GLY A 55 16.24 -14.19 -3.41
CA GLY A 55 16.97 -14.16 -4.68
C GLY A 55 16.17 -13.70 -5.90
N PHE A 56 14.93 -13.23 -5.75
CA PHE A 56 14.09 -12.84 -6.88
C PHE A 56 13.24 -11.60 -6.57
N ARG A 57 13.23 -10.67 -7.53
CA ARG A 57 12.41 -9.46 -7.50
C ARG A 57 11.67 -9.33 -8.83
N GLU A 58 10.36 -9.19 -8.77
CA GLU A 58 9.52 -9.06 -9.96
C GLU A 58 8.63 -7.83 -9.87
N HIS A 59 8.65 -7.01 -10.92
CA HIS A 59 7.80 -5.83 -11.02
C HIS A 59 6.38 -6.25 -11.47
N GLY A 60 5.40 -6.07 -10.59
CA GLY A 60 4.00 -6.38 -10.83
C GLY A 60 3.19 -5.24 -11.45
N GLY A 61 3.86 -4.13 -11.79
CA GLY A 61 3.29 -2.95 -12.44
C GLY A 61 2.50 -2.02 -11.49
N ASN A 62 1.83 -1.05 -12.10
CA ASN A 62 1.02 -0.07 -11.39
C ASN A 62 -0.36 -0.64 -11.04
N ARG A 63 -0.81 -0.37 -9.82
CA ARG A 63 -2.09 -0.81 -9.28
C ARG A 63 -2.80 0.36 -8.60
N VAL A 64 -4.11 0.23 -8.47
CA VAL A 64 -4.97 1.19 -7.78
C VAL A 64 -5.81 0.42 -6.78
N LEU A 65 -5.92 0.94 -5.57
CA LEU A 65 -6.75 0.36 -4.53
C LEU A 65 -7.35 1.49 -3.69
N ALA A 66 -8.60 1.33 -3.23
CA ALA A 66 -9.17 2.24 -2.25
C ALA A 66 -8.29 2.30 -1.00
N LEU A 67 -8.14 3.50 -0.42
CA LEU A 67 -7.24 3.76 0.69
C LEU A 67 -7.56 2.89 1.91
N ASP A 68 -8.84 2.67 2.21
CA ASP A 68 -9.29 1.84 3.31
C ASP A 68 -8.93 0.35 3.11
N MET A 69 -9.01 -0.14 1.87
CA MET A 69 -8.56 -1.48 1.50
C MET A 69 -7.03 -1.57 1.54
N PHE A 70 -6.33 -0.51 1.13
CA PHE A 70 -4.87 -0.45 1.17
C PHE A 70 -4.35 -0.53 2.61
N GLU A 71 -4.93 0.24 3.51
CA GLU A 71 -4.65 0.21 4.96
C GLU A 71 -4.82 -1.18 5.59
N ARG A 72 -5.84 -1.93 5.16
CA ARG A 72 -6.11 -3.28 5.66
C ARG A 72 -5.15 -4.31 5.08
N THR A 73 -4.71 -4.10 3.85
CA THR A 73 -3.93 -5.07 3.07
C THR A 73 -2.44 -4.97 3.35
N PHE A 74 -1.92 -3.74 3.47
CA PHE A 74 -0.50 -3.48 3.61
C PHE A 74 -0.16 -2.86 4.96
N ARG A 75 1.05 -3.15 5.44
CA ARG A 75 1.64 -2.56 6.65
C ARG A 75 2.73 -1.58 6.23
N ALA A 76 2.84 -0.45 6.91
CA ALA A 76 3.94 0.47 6.71
C ALA A 76 5.27 -0.23 7.05
N ALA A 77 6.32 0.06 6.30
CA ALA A 77 7.67 -0.27 6.72
C ALA A 77 7.94 0.43 8.07
N GLN A 78 8.35 -0.33 9.08
CA GLN A 78 8.80 0.24 10.37
C GLN A 78 10.23 0.73 10.25
#